data_AF-A0A254Q8Y2-F1
#
_entry.id   AF-A0A254Q8Y2-F1
#
_cell.length_a   1.000
_cell.length_b   1.000
_cell.length_c   1.000
_cell.angle_alpha   90.00
_cell.angle_beta   90.00
_cell.angle_gamma   90.00
#
_symmetry.space_group_name_H-M   'P 1'
#
loop_
_entity.id
_entity.type
_entity.pdbx_description
1 polymer ?
#
loop_
_entity_poly.entity_id
_entity_poly.type
_entity_poly.pdbx_seq_one_letter_code
_entity_poly.pdbx_strand_id
1 'polypeptide(L)'
;MKKAFIIGMTIAFSATAFAAPGKMTTTERLAKFDKTSQEYFLDASGNLKNATGKNAEKKYLEQSIRDLAPGKESKIVENALTDKEVLKNLVSVAAAKKAADKMENRDEAKQISDAAEGLSSMISEMHLAKKATSRELSKDQQELADAAFDKSIKLGTQILTQFQGADRASYVRVVSAFKARAGNGKLPSENLVDAVMESQKVTKEKALEILRKLKECV
;
A
#
# COMPACT_ATOMS: atom_id res chain seq x y z
N MET A 1 -3.54 -13.98 -27.07
CA MET A 1 -3.91 -12.58 -27.38
C MET A 1 -4.20 -11.69 -26.15
N LYS A 2 -4.89 -12.15 -25.09
CA LYS A 2 -5.19 -11.30 -23.90
C LYS A 2 -3.96 -10.78 -23.13
N LYS A 3 -2.89 -11.58 -23.00
CA LYS A 3 -1.66 -11.19 -22.28
C LYS A 3 -0.83 -10.12 -23.02
N ALA A 4 -0.75 -10.19 -24.35
CA ALA A 4 0.01 -9.23 -25.17
C ALA A 4 -0.61 -7.82 -25.19
N PHE A 5 -1.95 -7.73 -25.13
CA PHE A 5 -2.66 -6.44 -25.05
C PHE A 5 -2.44 -5.74 -23.71
N ILE A 6 -2.45 -6.49 -22.62
CA ILE A 6 -2.16 -6.01 -21.26
C ILE A 6 -0.70 -5.52 -21.17
N ILE A 7 0.25 -6.26 -21.75
CA ILE A 7 1.66 -5.84 -21.85
C ILE A 7 1.80 -4.56 -22.69
N GLY A 8 1.06 -4.41 -23.80
CA GLY A 8 1.06 -3.21 -24.64
C GLY A 8 0.63 -1.93 -23.90
N MET A 9 -0.45 -1.99 -23.12
CA MET A 9 -0.86 -0.86 -22.25
C MET A 9 0.12 -0.62 -21.09
N THR A 10 0.71 -1.70 -20.57
CA THR A 10 1.74 -1.64 -19.53
C THR A 10 2.95 -0.83 -20.00
N ILE A 11 3.34 -1.00 -21.27
CA ILE A 11 4.44 -0.30 -21.94
C ILE A 11 4.04 1.14 -22.29
N ALA A 12 2.83 1.40 -22.79
CA ALA A 12 2.39 2.75 -23.15
C ALA A 12 2.26 3.71 -21.93
N PHE A 13 1.70 3.23 -20.82
CA PHE A 13 1.59 4.01 -19.57
C PHE A 13 2.96 4.28 -18.92
N SER A 14 3.90 3.34 -19.07
CA SER A 14 5.23 3.48 -18.47
C SER A 14 6.23 4.23 -19.35
N ALA A 15 6.01 4.29 -20.66
CA ALA A 15 6.83 5.09 -21.56
C ALA A 15 6.63 6.60 -21.36
N THR A 16 5.41 7.08 -21.11
CA THR A 16 5.14 8.53 -20.96
C THR A 16 5.51 9.10 -19.59
N ALA A 17 5.45 8.30 -18.53
CA ALA A 17 5.79 8.74 -17.18
C ALA A 17 7.30 8.66 -16.87
N PHE A 18 8.05 7.73 -17.50
CA PHE A 18 9.50 7.59 -17.34
C PHE A 18 10.34 8.32 -18.40
N ALA A 19 9.76 8.81 -19.51
CA ALA A 19 10.49 9.52 -20.57
C ALA A 19 10.64 11.03 -20.35
N ALA A 20 10.52 11.53 -19.12
CA ALA A 20 10.75 12.95 -18.86
C ALA A 20 12.26 13.27 -18.90
N PRO A 21 12.73 14.17 -19.78
CA PRO A 21 14.13 14.52 -19.85
C PRO A 21 14.49 15.43 -18.67
N GLY A 22 15.19 14.87 -17.68
CA GLY A 22 15.69 15.59 -16.51
C GLY A 22 16.16 14.63 -15.42
N LYS A 23 17.16 15.04 -14.63
CA LYS A 23 17.68 14.29 -13.48
C LYS A 23 16.66 14.30 -12.30
N MET A 24 15.47 13.73 -12.51
CA MET A 24 14.53 13.52 -11.40
C MET A 24 15.09 12.45 -10.46
N THR A 25 15.02 12.74 -9.16
CA THR A 25 15.29 11.79 -8.07
C THR A 25 14.29 10.63 -8.10
N THR A 26 14.62 9.48 -7.49
CA THR A 26 13.69 8.35 -7.41
C THR A 26 12.34 8.75 -6.82
N THR A 27 12.36 9.56 -5.76
CA THR A 27 11.18 10.07 -5.08
C THR A 27 10.29 10.91 -6.00
N GLU A 28 10.87 11.83 -6.77
CA GLU A 28 10.11 12.63 -7.74
C GLU A 28 9.51 11.76 -8.86
N ARG A 29 10.25 10.73 -9.29
CA ARG A 29 9.74 9.76 -10.28
C ARG A 29 8.56 8.96 -9.71
N LEU A 30 8.67 8.48 -8.47
CA LEU A 30 7.59 7.73 -7.79
C LEU A 30 6.35 8.60 -7.61
N ALA A 31 6.52 9.83 -7.10
CA ALA A 31 5.42 10.77 -6.92
C ALA A 31 4.73 11.14 -8.25
N LYS A 32 5.51 11.35 -9.32
CA LYS A 32 4.96 11.63 -10.65
C LYS A 32 4.24 10.42 -11.24
N PHE A 33 4.82 9.22 -11.08
CA PHE A 33 4.23 7.97 -11.57
C PHE A 33 2.92 7.65 -10.84
N ASP A 34 2.89 7.85 -9.52
CA ASP A 34 1.69 7.74 -8.68
C ASP A 34 0.60 8.72 -9.13
N LYS A 35 0.92 10.01 -9.25
CA LYS A 35 -0.02 11.02 -9.74
C LYS A 35 -0.59 10.66 -11.11
N THR A 36 0.26 10.28 -12.05
CA THR A 36 -0.17 9.88 -13.40
C THR A 36 -1.08 8.65 -13.35
N SER A 37 -0.82 7.72 -12.43
CA SER A 37 -1.62 6.50 -12.25
C SER A 37 -2.99 6.82 -11.66
N GLN A 38 -3.04 7.67 -10.65
CA GLN A 38 -4.31 8.14 -10.09
C GLN A 38 -5.13 8.90 -11.14
N GLU A 39 -4.53 9.81 -11.90
CA GLU A 39 -5.22 10.54 -12.98
C GLU A 39 -5.68 9.62 -14.12
N TYR A 40 -4.99 8.50 -14.35
CA TYR A 40 -5.38 7.55 -15.39
C TYR A 40 -6.54 6.67 -14.97
N PHE A 41 -6.50 6.12 -13.74
CA PHE A 41 -7.53 5.20 -13.25
C PHE A 41 -8.71 5.89 -12.58
N LEU A 42 -8.55 7.07 -12.00
CA LEU A 42 -9.53 7.69 -11.11
C LEU A 42 -10.06 9.03 -11.65
N ASP A 43 -11.37 9.25 -11.57
CA ASP A 43 -11.99 10.54 -11.84
C ASP A 43 -11.67 11.57 -10.74
N ALA A 44 -12.08 12.83 -10.95
CA ALA A 44 -11.88 13.89 -9.96
C ALA A 44 -12.55 13.62 -8.60
N SER A 45 -13.52 12.70 -8.56
CA SER A 45 -14.24 12.26 -7.36
C SER A 45 -13.61 11.02 -6.71
N GLY A 46 -12.48 10.53 -7.22
CA GLY A 46 -11.76 9.35 -6.73
C GLY A 46 -12.41 8.01 -7.09
N ASN A 47 -13.40 7.99 -7.98
CA ASN A 47 -13.98 6.74 -8.47
C ASN A 47 -13.18 6.23 -9.67
N LEU A 48 -13.23 4.91 -9.90
CA LEU A 48 -12.74 4.34 -11.14
C LEU A 48 -13.40 5.01 -12.36
N LYS A 49 -12.58 5.59 -13.24
CA LYS A 49 -13.04 6.05 -14.55
C LYS A 49 -13.69 4.87 -15.26
N ASN A 50 -14.93 5.05 -15.72
CA ASN A 50 -15.66 4.07 -16.54
C ASN A 50 -15.92 2.71 -15.85
N ALA A 51 -16.36 2.73 -14.59
CA ALA A 51 -16.67 1.54 -13.77
C ALA A 51 -17.75 0.58 -14.35
N THR A 52 -18.49 1.00 -15.37
CA THR A 52 -19.68 0.34 -15.92
C THR A 52 -19.41 -0.70 -17.03
N GLY A 53 -18.16 -1.01 -17.41
CA GLY A 53 -17.88 -1.90 -18.55
C GLY A 53 -16.71 -2.88 -18.39
N LYS A 54 -16.63 -3.86 -19.32
CA LYS A 54 -15.54 -4.86 -19.50
C LYS A 54 -14.19 -4.22 -19.96
N ASN A 55 -13.89 -3.00 -19.53
CA ASN A 55 -12.76 -2.21 -20.02
C ASN A 55 -11.41 -2.72 -19.53
N ALA A 56 -10.39 -2.49 -20.36
CA ALA A 56 -9.05 -3.02 -20.17
C ALA A 56 -8.34 -2.42 -18.95
N GLU A 57 -8.65 -1.16 -18.62
CA GLU A 57 -8.09 -0.41 -17.49
C GLU A 57 -8.55 -0.99 -16.15
N LYS A 58 -9.85 -1.30 -16.01
CA LYS A 58 -10.40 -1.98 -14.83
C LYS A 58 -9.76 -3.35 -14.66
N LYS A 59 -9.69 -4.14 -15.73
CA LYS A 59 -9.02 -5.46 -15.69
C LYS A 59 -7.53 -5.36 -15.40
N TYR A 60 -6.88 -4.32 -15.88
CA TYR A 60 -5.47 -4.06 -15.62
C TYR A 60 -5.24 -3.71 -14.15
N LEU A 61 -6.07 -2.85 -13.57
CA LEU A 61 -6.00 -2.52 -12.15
C LEU A 61 -6.34 -3.76 -11.30
N GLU A 62 -7.38 -4.50 -11.64
CA GLU A 62 -7.73 -5.76 -10.99
C GLU A 62 -6.56 -6.75 -11.05
N GLN A 63 -5.91 -6.92 -12.22
CA GLN A 63 -4.74 -7.79 -12.34
C GLN A 63 -3.57 -7.28 -11.52
N SER A 64 -3.30 -5.97 -11.54
CA SER A 64 -2.21 -5.37 -10.77
C SER A 64 -2.44 -5.55 -9.26
N ILE A 65 -3.70 -5.44 -8.80
CA ILE A 65 -4.10 -5.72 -7.41
C ILE A 65 -3.96 -7.22 -7.09
N ARG A 66 -4.32 -8.10 -8.02
CA ARG A 66 -4.10 -9.56 -7.87
C ARG A 66 -2.61 -9.89 -7.72
N ASP A 67 -1.76 -9.28 -8.54
CA ASP A 67 -0.31 -9.48 -8.54
C ASP A 67 0.38 -8.88 -7.29
N LEU A 68 -0.31 -8.01 -6.54
CA LEU A 68 0.18 -7.46 -5.28
C LEU A 68 0.02 -8.42 -4.09
N ALA A 69 -0.93 -9.36 -4.14
CA ALA A 69 -1.24 -10.27 -3.04
C ALA A 69 -1.78 -11.62 -3.54
N PRO A 70 -0.90 -12.48 -4.10
CA PRO A 70 -1.30 -13.80 -4.59
C PRO A 70 -1.93 -14.63 -3.45
N GLY A 71 -3.10 -15.21 -3.70
CA GLY A 71 -3.90 -16.00 -2.76
C GLY A 71 -4.92 -15.22 -1.91
N LYS A 72 -4.91 -13.87 -1.91
CA LYS A 72 -5.90 -13.02 -1.19
C LYS A 72 -6.74 -12.15 -2.15
N GLU A 73 -6.73 -12.50 -3.44
CA GLU A 73 -7.13 -11.62 -4.54
C GLU A 73 -8.60 -11.18 -4.53
N SER A 74 -9.52 -12.08 -4.22
CA SER A 74 -10.96 -11.83 -4.37
C SER A 74 -11.47 -10.79 -3.37
N LYS A 75 -11.07 -10.89 -2.10
CA LYS A 75 -11.50 -9.97 -1.04
C LYS A 75 -10.87 -8.58 -1.15
N ILE A 76 -9.62 -8.49 -1.61
CA ILE A 76 -8.95 -7.19 -1.81
C ILE A 76 -9.63 -6.45 -2.94
N VAL A 77 -9.85 -7.12 -4.08
CA VAL A 77 -10.47 -6.50 -5.26
C VAL A 77 -11.93 -6.11 -5.00
N GLU A 78 -12.74 -6.98 -4.39
CA GLU A 78 -14.16 -6.67 -4.12
C GLU A 78 -14.32 -5.49 -3.15
N ASN A 79 -13.48 -5.40 -2.12
CA ASN A 79 -13.54 -4.31 -1.14
C ASN A 79 -12.90 -3.01 -1.66
N ALA A 80 -11.81 -3.13 -2.42
CA ALA A 80 -11.14 -1.99 -3.06
C ALA A 80 -12.06 -1.22 -4.01
N LEU A 81 -12.99 -1.92 -4.65
CA LEU A 81 -13.89 -1.31 -5.62
C LEU A 81 -15.09 -0.60 -4.96
N THR A 82 -15.27 -0.74 -3.63
CA THR A 82 -16.41 -0.15 -2.90
C THR A 82 -16.02 1.03 -2.01
N ASP A 83 -14.77 1.12 -1.57
CA ASP A 83 -14.23 2.27 -0.81
C ASP A 83 -13.22 3.06 -1.66
N LYS A 84 -13.53 4.35 -1.90
CA LYS A 84 -12.72 5.23 -2.76
C LYS A 84 -11.31 5.48 -2.20
N GLU A 85 -11.16 5.52 -0.88
CA GLU A 85 -9.88 5.76 -0.25
C GLU A 85 -8.99 4.51 -0.35
N VAL A 86 -9.58 3.34 -0.18
CA VAL A 86 -8.91 2.05 -0.40
C VAL A 86 -8.49 1.91 -1.87
N LEU A 87 -9.38 2.23 -2.80
CA LEU A 87 -9.10 2.23 -4.23
C LEU A 87 -7.91 3.12 -4.59
N LYS A 88 -7.93 4.37 -4.09
CA LYS A 88 -6.86 5.33 -4.31
C LYS A 88 -5.52 4.80 -3.81
N ASN A 89 -5.50 4.25 -2.59
CA ASN A 89 -4.28 3.68 -2.01
C ASN A 89 -3.77 2.48 -2.80
N LEU A 90 -4.64 1.60 -3.29
CA LEU A 90 -4.23 0.45 -4.10
C LEU A 90 -3.69 0.84 -5.47
N VAL A 91 -4.25 1.87 -6.11
CA VAL A 91 -3.69 2.43 -7.34
C VAL A 91 -2.26 2.91 -7.09
N SER A 92 -2.02 3.63 -5.98
CA SER A 92 -0.69 4.10 -5.60
C SER A 92 0.29 2.97 -5.31
N VAL A 93 -0.14 1.94 -4.60
CA VAL A 93 0.68 0.76 -4.28
C VAL A 93 1.05 -0.01 -5.56
N ALA A 94 0.09 -0.23 -6.47
CA ALA A 94 0.34 -0.87 -7.76
C ALA A 94 1.30 -0.03 -8.63
N ALA A 95 1.15 1.29 -8.62
CA ALA A 95 2.02 2.21 -9.31
C ALA A 95 3.46 2.13 -8.76
N ALA A 96 3.64 2.17 -7.45
CA ALA A 96 4.94 2.08 -6.80
C ALA A 96 5.66 0.75 -7.11
N LYS A 97 4.95 -0.39 -7.05
CA LYS A 97 5.53 -1.70 -7.39
C LYS A 97 6.03 -1.74 -8.84
N LYS A 98 5.20 -1.27 -9.77
CA LYS A 98 5.57 -1.22 -11.20
C LYS A 98 6.71 -0.24 -11.49
N ALA A 99 6.79 0.85 -10.73
CA ALA A 99 7.91 1.78 -10.83
C ALA A 99 9.20 1.13 -10.33
N ALA A 100 9.14 0.37 -9.22
CA ALA A 100 10.28 -0.36 -8.67
C ALA A 100 10.87 -1.35 -9.69
N ASP A 101 10.03 -2.08 -10.45
CA ASP A 101 10.49 -3.01 -11.50
C ASP A 101 11.31 -2.33 -12.63
N LYS A 102 11.20 -1.00 -12.76
CA LYS A 102 11.88 -0.20 -13.78
C LYS A 102 13.09 0.56 -13.24
N MET A 103 13.42 0.41 -11.96
CA MET A 103 14.54 1.11 -11.33
C MET A 103 15.86 0.37 -11.57
N GLU A 104 16.91 1.15 -11.85
CA GLU A 104 18.27 0.62 -12.03
C GLU A 104 18.91 0.20 -10.71
N ASN A 105 18.62 0.92 -9.62
CA ASN A 105 19.10 0.57 -8.27
C ASN A 105 18.26 -0.57 -7.68
N ARG A 106 18.84 -1.78 -7.65
CA ARG A 106 18.16 -3.00 -7.19
C ARG A 106 17.78 -2.99 -5.71
N ASP A 107 18.59 -2.37 -4.84
CA ASP A 107 18.30 -2.33 -3.40
C ASP A 107 17.14 -1.39 -3.11
N GLU A 108 17.13 -0.22 -3.75
CA GLU A 108 16.03 0.73 -3.62
C GLU A 108 14.73 0.18 -4.24
N ALA A 109 14.84 -0.47 -5.41
CA ALA A 109 13.72 -1.17 -6.05
C ALA A 109 13.13 -2.23 -5.12
N LYS A 110 13.98 -3.04 -4.48
CA LYS A 110 13.54 -4.06 -3.53
C LYS A 110 12.81 -3.46 -2.34
N GLN A 111 13.32 -2.37 -1.75
CA GLN A 111 12.65 -1.71 -0.62
C GLN A 111 11.26 -1.19 -0.99
N ILE A 112 11.11 -0.57 -2.16
CA ILE A 112 9.82 -0.06 -2.64
C ILE A 112 8.87 -1.22 -2.93
N SER A 113 9.36 -2.30 -3.54
CA SER A 113 8.55 -3.49 -3.82
C SER A 113 8.08 -4.18 -2.54
N ASP A 114 8.97 -4.42 -1.58
CA ASP A 114 8.65 -5.03 -0.29
C ASP A 114 7.64 -4.17 0.49
N ALA A 115 7.79 -2.84 0.48
CA ALA A 115 6.85 -1.93 1.11
C ALA A 115 5.48 -1.91 0.41
N ALA A 116 5.44 -1.94 -0.92
CA ALA A 116 4.20 -2.03 -1.68
C ALA A 116 3.43 -3.33 -1.35
N GLU A 117 4.13 -4.46 -1.24
CA GLU A 117 3.53 -5.73 -0.85
C GLU A 117 3.03 -5.76 0.60
N GLY A 118 3.81 -5.18 1.53
CA GLY A 118 3.40 -5.02 2.93
C GLY A 118 2.15 -4.16 3.08
N LEU A 119 2.10 -3.02 2.38
CA LEU A 119 0.94 -2.14 2.33
C LEU A 119 -0.30 -2.81 1.74
N SER A 120 -0.14 -3.55 0.64
CA SER A 120 -1.22 -4.35 0.05
C SER A 120 -1.78 -5.35 1.07
N SER A 121 -0.91 -5.99 1.85
CA SER A 121 -1.31 -6.93 2.90
C SER A 121 -2.09 -6.22 4.01
N MET A 122 -1.65 -5.05 4.46
CA MET A 122 -2.40 -4.24 5.44
C MET A 122 -3.78 -3.84 4.91
N ILE A 123 -3.85 -3.33 3.68
CA ILE A 123 -5.11 -2.96 3.03
C ILE A 123 -6.07 -4.16 2.97
N SER A 124 -5.55 -5.36 2.67
CA SER A 124 -6.35 -6.58 2.63
C SER A 124 -7.00 -6.94 3.96
N GLU A 125 -6.40 -6.54 5.07
CA GLU A 125 -6.82 -6.91 6.42
C GLU A 125 -7.60 -5.80 7.14
N MET A 126 -7.70 -4.61 6.55
CA MET A 126 -8.35 -3.43 7.16
C MET A 126 -9.78 -3.67 7.66
N HIS A 127 -10.55 -4.50 6.98
CA HIS A 127 -11.93 -4.81 7.36
C HIS A 127 -12.04 -5.79 8.54
N LEU A 128 -10.98 -6.56 8.83
CA LEU A 128 -10.93 -7.49 9.96
C LEU A 128 -10.67 -6.75 11.27
N ALA A 129 -9.97 -5.62 11.23
CA ALA A 129 -9.76 -4.76 12.39
C ALA A 129 -11.08 -4.20 12.95
N LYS A 130 -12.04 -3.85 12.09
CA LYS A 130 -13.28 -3.16 12.51
C LYS A 130 -14.36 -4.05 13.12
N LYS A 131 -14.16 -5.38 13.20
CA LYS A 131 -15.24 -6.33 13.51
C LYS A 131 -15.00 -7.24 14.72
N ALA A 132 -13.84 -7.17 15.37
CA ALA A 132 -13.47 -8.13 16.41
C ALA A 132 -12.79 -7.45 17.60
N THR A 133 -12.96 -8.03 18.79
CA THR A 133 -12.35 -7.55 20.03
C THR A 133 -11.04 -8.29 20.28
N SER A 134 -9.99 -7.55 20.61
CA SER A 134 -8.67 -8.07 20.95
C SER A 134 -8.73 -8.85 22.27
N ARG A 135 -7.95 -9.92 22.35
CA ARG A 135 -7.73 -10.66 23.62
C ARG A 135 -6.46 -10.21 24.34
N GLU A 136 -5.56 -9.51 23.64
CA GLU A 136 -4.24 -9.12 24.16
C GLU A 136 -4.12 -7.63 24.48
N LEU A 137 -5.03 -6.80 23.98
CA LEU A 137 -5.09 -5.36 24.20
C LEU A 137 -6.31 -5.01 25.05
N SER A 138 -6.15 -4.04 25.96
CA SER A 138 -7.31 -3.37 26.56
C SER A 138 -8.11 -2.63 25.49
N LYS A 139 -9.37 -2.30 25.78
CA LYS A 139 -10.26 -1.59 24.85
C LYS A 139 -9.63 -0.30 24.30
N ASP A 140 -9.08 0.54 25.18
CA ASP A 140 -8.45 1.81 24.77
C ASP A 140 -7.20 1.60 23.90
N GLN A 141 -6.42 0.56 24.20
CA GLN A 141 -5.25 0.19 23.40
C GLN A 141 -5.64 -0.37 22.03
N GLN A 142 -6.73 -1.13 21.98
CA GLN A 142 -7.28 -1.62 20.72
C GLN A 142 -7.79 -0.46 19.86
N GLU A 143 -8.60 0.45 20.40
CA GLU A 143 -9.11 1.61 19.67
C GLU A 143 -7.97 2.51 19.15
N LEU A 144 -6.90 2.64 19.94
CA LEU A 144 -5.68 3.33 19.53
C LEU A 144 -5.01 2.61 18.35
N ALA A 145 -4.83 1.29 18.44
CA ALA A 145 -4.16 0.48 17.43
C ALA A 145 -4.97 0.40 16.13
N ASP A 146 -6.31 0.30 16.21
CA ASP A 146 -7.20 0.32 15.05
C ASP A 146 -7.13 1.67 14.32
N ALA A 147 -7.15 2.79 15.06
CA ALA A 147 -7.00 4.12 14.46
C ALA A 147 -5.61 4.33 13.84
N ALA A 148 -4.56 3.86 14.50
CA ALA A 148 -3.20 3.91 13.98
C ALA A 148 -3.02 3.01 12.75
N PHE A 149 -3.72 1.88 12.68
CA PHE A 149 -3.75 0.99 11.53
C PHE A 149 -4.38 1.67 10.31
N ASP A 150 -5.57 2.27 10.48
CA ASP A 150 -6.22 3.04 9.41
C ASP A 150 -5.31 4.19 8.94
N LYS A 151 -4.67 4.92 9.85
CA LYS A 151 -3.73 6.00 9.50
C LYS A 151 -2.46 5.47 8.81
N SER A 152 -1.94 4.31 9.22
CA SER A 152 -0.76 3.67 8.61
C SER A 152 -0.97 3.32 7.14
N ILE A 153 -2.20 2.94 6.76
CA ILE A 153 -2.57 2.70 5.36
C ILE A 153 -2.62 4.02 4.59
N LYS A 154 -3.30 5.04 5.15
CA LYS A 154 -3.49 6.34 4.51
C LYS A 154 -2.19 7.09 4.28
N LEU A 155 -1.32 7.14 5.29
CA LEU A 155 0.00 7.79 5.21
C LEU A 155 1.02 6.89 4.51
N GLY A 156 0.86 5.58 4.61
CA GLY A 156 1.83 4.63 4.08
C GLY A 156 2.07 4.76 2.58
N THR A 157 1.03 5.09 1.82
CA THR A 157 1.16 5.36 0.38
C THR A 157 1.96 6.62 0.10
N GLN A 158 1.81 7.67 0.92
CA GLN A 158 2.64 8.87 0.84
C GLN A 158 4.09 8.59 1.26
N ILE A 159 4.30 7.81 2.32
CA ILE A 159 5.64 7.40 2.77
C ILE A 159 6.34 6.58 1.69
N LEU A 160 5.61 5.71 0.99
CA LEU A 160 6.12 4.92 -0.11
C LEU A 160 6.55 5.78 -1.31
N THR A 161 5.78 6.82 -1.64
CA THR A 161 5.98 7.59 -2.89
C THR A 161 6.72 8.91 -2.71
N GLN A 162 6.75 9.49 -1.50
CA GLN A 162 7.22 10.86 -1.23
C GLN A 162 8.39 10.97 -0.24
N PHE A 163 8.66 9.92 0.56
CA PHE A 163 9.75 9.92 1.55
C PHE A 163 10.91 9.07 1.06
N GLN A 164 12.15 9.31 1.51
CA GLN A 164 13.36 8.57 1.11
C GLN A 164 14.27 8.26 2.31
N GLY A 165 15.24 7.36 2.12
CA GLY A 165 16.26 7.09 3.13
C GLY A 165 15.72 6.39 4.37
N ALA A 166 16.15 6.84 5.56
CA ALA A 166 15.88 6.18 6.83
C ALA A 166 14.39 6.08 7.17
N ASP A 167 13.59 7.09 6.81
CA ASP A 167 12.16 7.12 7.11
C ASP A 167 11.40 6.05 6.30
N ARG A 168 11.68 5.97 4.99
CA ARG A 168 11.13 4.92 4.12
C ARG A 168 11.59 3.55 4.61
N ALA A 169 12.88 3.38 4.90
CA ALA A 169 13.43 2.10 5.37
C ALA A 169 12.83 1.66 6.71
N SER A 170 12.57 2.59 7.63
CA SER A 170 11.91 2.30 8.90
C SER A 170 10.48 1.80 8.69
N TYR A 171 9.73 2.49 7.82
CA TYR A 171 8.38 2.07 7.46
C TYR A 171 8.36 0.71 6.75
N VAL A 172 9.27 0.48 5.78
CA VAL A 172 9.43 -0.80 5.06
C VAL A 172 9.61 -1.97 6.03
N ARG A 173 10.43 -1.78 7.08
CA ARG A 173 10.63 -2.83 8.10
C ARG A 173 9.33 -3.17 8.82
N VAL A 174 8.57 -2.15 9.25
CA VAL A 174 7.29 -2.35 9.94
C VAL A 174 6.28 -3.08 9.05
N VAL A 175 6.10 -2.67 7.79
CA VAL A 175 5.14 -3.33 6.90
C VAL A 175 5.59 -4.72 6.47
N SER A 176 6.90 -4.97 6.40
CA SER A 176 7.45 -6.32 6.15
C SER A 176 7.23 -7.25 7.33
N ALA A 177 7.47 -6.77 8.55
CA ALA A 177 7.18 -7.50 9.78
C ALA A 177 5.68 -7.77 9.95
N PHE A 178 4.83 -6.83 9.55
CA PHE A 178 3.38 -7.02 9.50
C PHE A 178 3.00 -8.12 8.51
N LYS A 179 3.53 -8.06 7.26
CA LYS A 179 3.27 -9.06 6.22
C LYS A 179 3.65 -10.47 6.69
N ALA A 180 4.77 -10.62 7.39
CA ALA A 180 5.21 -11.90 7.95
C ALA A 180 4.25 -12.48 9.02
N ARG A 181 3.38 -11.64 9.59
CA ARG A 181 2.38 -12.04 10.62
C ARG A 181 0.97 -12.21 10.06
N ALA A 182 0.77 -11.88 8.79
CA ALA A 182 -0.52 -11.96 8.14
C ALA A 182 -1.07 -13.40 8.20
N GLY A 183 -2.25 -13.57 8.77
CA GLY A 183 -2.90 -14.88 8.90
C GLY A 183 -2.62 -15.67 10.18
N ASN A 184 -1.89 -15.10 11.15
CA ASN A 184 -1.58 -15.77 12.44
C ASN A 184 -2.76 -15.81 13.44
N GLY A 185 -4.00 -15.56 12.99
CA GLY A 185 -5.21 -15.60 13.83
C GLY A 185 -5.39 -14.42 14.80
N LYS A 186 -4.40 -13.54 14.92
CA LYS A 186 -4.50 -12.26 15.65
C LYS A 186 -5.21 -11.19 14.83
N LEU A 187 -5.71 -10.15 15.50
CA LEU A 187 -6.25 -8.98 14.83
C LEU A 187 -5.16 -8.22 14.08
N PRO A 188 -5.51 -7.54 12.97
CA PRO A 188 -4.55 -6.73 12.22
C PRO A 188 -3.92 -5.62 13.08
N SER A 189 -4.68 -5.02 14.00
CA SER A 189 -4.16 -4.02 14.92
C SER A 189 -3.16 -4.59 15.93
N GLU A 190 -3.38 -5.82 16.41
CA GLU A 190 -2.40 -6.55 17.25
C GLU A 190 -1.13 -6.87 16.45
N ASN A 191 -1.28 -7.36 15.22
CA ASN A 191 -0.16 -7.63 14.32
C ASN A 191 0.66 -6.36 14.02
N LEU A 192 0.02 -5.20 13.93
CA LEU A 192 0.70 -3.91 13.75
C LEU A 192 1.52 -3.54 15.00
N VAL A 193 0.97 -3.71 16.21
CA VAL A 193 1.71 -3.49 17.46
C VAL A 193 2.94 -4.40 17.52
N ASP A 194 2.77 -5.70 17.26
CA ASP A 194 3.86 -6.68 17.25
C ASP A 194 4.92 -6.35 16.19
N ALA A 195 4.50 -5.88 15.01
CA ALA A 195 5.40 -5.48 13.94
C ALA A 195 6.25 -4.25 14.31
N VAL A 196 5.66 -3.27 15.02
CA VAL A 196 6.40 -2.11 15.53
C VAL A 196 7.38 -2.52 16.62
N MET A 197 6.96 -3.39 17.56
CA MET A 197 7.82 -3.91 18.61
C MET A 197 9.06 -4.60 18.04
N GLU A 198 8.90 -5.50 17.07
CA GLU A 198 10.03 -6.20 16.44
C GLU A 198 10.91 -5.23 15.63
N SER A 199 10.31 -4.43 14.76
CA SER A 199 11.05 -3.60 13.81
C SER A 199 11.87 -2.50 14.50
N GLN A 200 11.36 -1.99 15.62
CA GLN A 200 12.01 -0.94 16.40
C GLN A 200 12.75 -1.49 17.63
N LYS A 201 12.62 -2.80 17.92
CA LYS A 201 13.17 -3.46 19.12
C LYS A 201 12.75 -2.78 20.41
N VAL A 202 11.45 -2.49 20.54
CA VAL A 202 10.87 -1.76 21.69
C VAL A 202 9.83 -2.59 22.44
N THR A 203 9.53 -2.20 23.68
CA THR A 203 8.45 -2.81 24.46
C THR A 203 7.08 -2.48 23.89
N LYS A 204 6.05 -3.23 24.31
CA LYS A 204 4.66 -3.02 23.89
C LYS A 204 4.15 -1.62 24.23
N GLU A 205 4.50 -1.11 25.41
CA GLU A 205 4.12 0.24 25.87
C GLU A 205 4.71 1.30 24.94
N LYS A 206 5.98 1.11 24.54
CA LYS A 206 6.65 2.05 23.65
C LYS A 206 6.15 1.96 22.22
N ALA A 207 5.81 0.76 21.74
CA ALA A 207 5.16 0.58 20.45
C ALA A 207 3.80 1.28 20.40
N LEU A 208 2.99 1.17 21.46
CA LEU A 208 1.72 1.89 21.58
C LEU A 208 1.91 3.42 21.64
N GLU A 209 2.98 3.92 22.27
CA GLU A 209 3.32 5.35 22.24
C GLU A 209 3.67 5.82 20.82
N ILE A 210 4.42 5.02 20.05
CA ILE A 210 4.74 5.31 18.64
C ILE A 210 3.46 5.35 17.80
N LEU A 211 2.57 4.36 17.98
CA LEU A 211 1.28 4.32 17.29
C LEU A 211 0.35 5.47 17.69
N ARG A 212 0.43 5.94 18.94
CA ARG A 212 -0.28 7.15 19.39
C ARG A 212 0.18 8.39 18.63
N LYS A 213 1.50 8.59 18.51
CA LYS A 213 2.05 9.70 17.71
C LYS A 213 1.63 9.59 16.25
N LEU A 214 1.63 8.38 15.69
CA LEU A 214 1.17 8.15 14.33
C LEU A 214 -0.31 8.49 14.14
N LYS A 215 -1.18 8.12 15.09
CA LYS A 215 -2.59 8.51 15.10
C LYS A 215 -2.77 10.04 15.15
N GLU A 216 -1.91 10.73 15.88
CA GLU A 216 -1.96 12.19 16.09
C GLU A 216 -1.32 13.00 14.94
N CYS A 217 -0.51 12.38 14.08
CA CYS A 217 0.02 13.04 12.89
C CYS A 217 -1.13 13.50 11.98
N VAL A 218 -1.19 14.81 11.73
CA VAL A 218 -2.18 15.46 10.85
C VAL A 218 -1.82 15.20 9.40
#